data_AF-A0A932DBJ0-F1
#
_entry.id   AF-A0A932DBJ0-F1
#
_cell.length_a   1.000
_cell.length_b   1.000
_cell.length_c   1.000
_cell.angle_alpha   90.00
_cell.angle_beta   90.00
_cell.angle_gamma   90.00
#
_symmetry.space_group_name_H-M   'P 1'
#
loop_
_entity.id
_entity.type
_entity.pdbx_description
1 polymer ?
#
loop_
_entity_poly.entity_id
_entity_poly.type
_entity_poly.pdbx_seq_one_letter_code
_entity_poly.pdbx_strand_id
1 'polypeptide(L)' 'MPEVWLWRKSALEIWTLRPDKSGYDGPARKSRLLRGLDVDLLERCLALPSWRGARSAFRRGLRQRRK' A
#
# COMPACT_ATOMS: atom_id res chain seq x y z
N MET A 1 -11.00 -5.06 12.75
CA MET A 1 -9.87 -5.37 11.83
C MET A 1 -8.65 -4.61 12.33
N PRO A 2 -7.47 -5.23 12.43
CA PRO A 2 -6.29 -4.59 13.04
C PRO A 2 -5.64 -3.53 12.14
N GLU A 3 -5.87 -3.57 10.84
CA GLU A 3 -5.35 -2.62 9.85
C GLU A 3 -6.43 -2.36 8.79
N VAL A 4 -6.55 -1.10 8.35
CA VAL A 4 -7.53 -0.65 7.35
C VAL A 4 -6.79 0.18 6.30
N TRP A 5 -7.05 -0.13 5.03
CA TRP A 5 -6.37 0.53 3.90
C TRP A 5 -7.41 1.33 3.13
N LEU A 6 -7.14 2.61 2.94
CA LEU A 6 -8.03 3.54 2.26
C LEU A 6 -7.33 4.10 1.02
N TRP A 7 -7.99 3.97 -0.14
CA TRP A 7 -7.57 4.65 -1.35
C TRP A 7 -8.30 5.99 -1.46
N ARG A 8 -7.59 7.11 -1.32
CA ARG A 8 -8.15 8.46 -1.39
C ARG A 8 -7.18 9.41 -2.07
N LYS A 9 -7.70 10.30 -2.93
CA LYS A 9 -6.89 11.32 -3.64
C LYS A 9 -5.63 10.75 -4.31
N SER A 10 -5.75 9.56 -4.90
CA SER A 10 -4.65 8.83 -5.56
C SER A 10 -3.50 8.39 -4.63
N ALA A 11 -3.74 8.36 -3.32
CA ALA A 11 -2.82 7.85 -2.32
C ALA A 11 -3.44 6.68 -1.54
N LEU A 12 -2.59 5.75 -1.12
CA LEU A 12 -2.95 4.65 -0.25
C LEU A 12 -2.60 5.01 1.20
N GLU A 13 -3.63 5.22 2.00
CA GLU A 13 -3.52 5.50 3.42
C GLU A 13 -3.68 4.21 4.23
N ILE A 14 -2.73 3.92 5.12
CA ILE A 14 -2.80 2.76 6.01
C ILE A 14 -3.08 3.23 7.44
N TRP A 15 -4.14 2.71 8.03
CA TRP A 15 -4.60 3.01 9.38
C TRP A 15 -4.52 1.75 10.23
N THR A 16 -3.93 1.83 11.42
CA THR A 16 -3.78 0.66 12.32
C THR A 16 -4.60 0.86 13.58
N LEU A 17 -5.35 -0.17 13.98
CA LEU A 17 -6.10 -0.18 15.23
C LEU A 17 -5.13 -0.03 16.42
N ARG A 18 -5.46 0.88 17.33
CA ARG A 18 -4.70 1.08 18.57
C ARG A 18 -4.82 -0.14 19.49
N PRO A 19 -3.79 -0.42 20.32
CA PRO A 19 -3.84 -1.53 21.28
C PRO A 19 -5.02 -1.45 22.27
N ASP A 20 -5.40 -0.24 22.66
CA ASP A 20 -6.52 0.06 23.57
C ASP A 20 -7.90 0.00 22.88
N LYS A 21 -7.94 -0.25 21.56
CA LYS A 21 -9.13 -0.25 20.71
C LYS A 21 -9.93 1.05 20.71
N SER A 22 -9.35 2.18 21.14
CA SER A 22 -10.02 3.49 21.17
C SER A 22 -10.17 4.13 19.80
N GLY A 23 -9.46 3.62 18.79
CA GLY A 23 -9.48 4.15 17.43
C GLY A 23 -8.34 3.63 16.57
N TYR A 24 -8.05 4.35 15.49
CA TYR A 24 -6.98 4.01 14.55
C TYR A 24 -5.90 5.10 14.54
N ASP A 25 -4.63 4.69 14.49
CA ASP A 25 -3.50 5.56 14.19
C ASP A 25 -3.19 5.56 12.68
N GLY A 26 -2.89 6.72 12.13
CA GLY A 26 -2.59 6.88 10.71
C GLY A 26 -2.77 8.33 10.22
N PRO A 27 -2.59 8.58 8.91
CA PRO A 27 -2.22 7.60 7.88
C PRO A 27 -0.72 7.29 7.91
N ALA A 28 -0.37 6.01 7.79
CA ALA A 28 1.00 5.51 7.64
C ALA A 28 1.25 5.04 6.20
N ARG A 29 2.54 5.01 5.79
CA ARG A 29 2.98 4.47 4.47
C ARG A 29 3.60 3.09 4.54
N LYS A 30 3.53 2.42 5.69
CA LYS A 30 4.03 1.06 5.89
C LYS A 30 2.94 0.21 6.53
N SER A 31 2.69 -0.96 5.96
CA SER A 31 1.80 -1.95 6.56
C SER A 31 2.55 -2.72 7.66
N ARG A 32 1.91 -2.87 8.83
CA ARG A 32 2.38 -3.76 9.89
C ARG A 32 2.15 -5.23 9.52
N LEU A 33 1.11 -5.52 8.75
CA LEU A 33 0.77 -6.86 8.27
C LEU A 33 1.67 -7.31 7.11
N LEU A 34 2.05 -6.37 6.23
CA LEU A 34 2.85 -6.60 5.04
C LEU A 34 4.12 -5.75 5.10
N ARG A 35 5.08 -6.17 5.93
CA ARG A 35 6.32 -5.42 6.21
C ARG A 35 7.18 -5.13 4.97
N GLY A 36 7.05 -5.96 3.93
CA GLY A 36 7.75 -5.80 2.65
C GLY A 36 7.00 -4.98 1.60
N LEU A 37 5.81 -4.46 1.94
CA LEU A 37 4.97 -3.73 1.00
C LEU A 37 5.63 -2.42 0.60
N ASP A 38 5.71 -2.22 -0.72
CA ASP A 38 6.16 -0.98 -1.32
C ASP A 38 4.93 -0.17 -1.75
N VAL A 39 4.48 0.74 -0.88
CA VAL A 39 3.27 1.54 -1.11
C VAL A 39 3.45 2.47 -2.31
N ASP A 40 4.63 3.07 -2.47
CA ASP A 40 4.95 3.90 -3.64
C ASP A 40 4.81 3.11 -4.94
N LEU A 41 5.29 1.86 -4.98
CA LEU A 41 5.13 1.01 -6.15
C LEU A 41 3.65 0.73 -6.45
N LEU A 42 2.85 0.47 -5.42
CA LEU A 42 1.41 0.25 -5.57
C LEU A 42 0.70 1.48 -6.12
N GLU A 43 0.94 2.66 -5.55
CA GLU A 43 0.38 3.93 -6.00
C GLU A 43 0.73 4.21 -7.47
N ARG A 44 2.00 4.03 -7.85
CA ARG A 44 2.44 4.16 -9.26
C ARG A 44 1.73 3.17 -10.19
N CYS A 45 1.46 1.95 -9.74
CA CYS A 45 0.76 0.96 -10.55
C CYS A 45 -0.72 1.29 -10.70
N LEU A 46 -1.36 1.83 -9.66
CA LEU A 46 -2.77 2.23 -9.67
C LEU A 46 -3.02 3.49 -10.52
N ALA A 47 -2.00 4.32 -10.74
CA ALA A 47 -2.07 5.44 -11.67
C ALA A 47 -2.12 5.01 -13.16
N LEU A 48 -1.85 3.74 -13.47
CA LEU A 48 -1.88 3.27 -14.86
C LEU A 48 -3.32 2.96 -15.31
N PRO A 49 -3.75 3.45 -16.49
CA PRO A 49 -5.13 3.29 -16.97
C PRO A 49 -5.44 1.87 -17.43
N SER A 50 -4.46 0.95 -17.42
CA SER A 50 -4.60 -0.42 -17.87
C SER A 50 -4.19 -1.39 -16.77
N TRP A 51 -5.09 -2.30 -16.41
CA TRP A 51 -4.80 -3.36 -15.44
C TRP A 51 -3.61 -4.23 -15.86
N ARG A 52 -3.44 -4.46 -17.18
CA ARG A 52 -2.29 -5.21 -17.73
C ARG A 52 -1.00 -4.43 -17.52
N GLY A 53 -1.03 -3.13 -17.76
CA GLY A 53 0.09 -2.20 -17.52
C GLY A 53 0.47 -2.15 -16.05
N ALA A 54 -0.52 -1.97 -15.16
CA ALA A 54 -0.35 -1.99 -13.71
C ALA A 54 0.31 -3.28 -13.22
N ARG A 55 -0.20 -4.44 -13.65
CA ARG A 55 0.36 -5.75 -13.29
C ARG A 55 1.80 -5.92 -13.78
N SER A 56 2.10 -5.49 -15.00
CA SER A 56 3.46 -5.58 -15.56
C SER A 56 4.44 -4.69 -14.78
N ALA A 57 4.06 -3.43 -14.53
CA ALA A 57 4.84 -2.48 -13.76
C ALA A 57 5.12 -2.98 -12.33
N PHE A 58 4.10 -3.54 -11.67
CA PHE A 58 4.23 -4.12 -10.33
C PHE A 58 5.23 -5.27 -10.31
N ARG A 59 5.09 -6.25 -11.21
CA ARG A 59 6.01 -7.39 -11.32
C ARG A 59 7.45 -6.98 -11.64
N ARG A 60 7.64 -5.90 -12.38
CA ARG A 60 8.96 -5.34 -12.67
C ARG A 60 9.56 -4.67 -11.43
N GLY A 61 8.79 -3.86 -10.71
CA GLY A 61 9.23 -3.22 -9.46
C GLY A 61 9.65 -4.23 -8.39
N LEU A 62 8.90 -5.33 -8.25
CA LEU A 62 9.26 -6.41 -7.32
C LEU A 62 10.61 -7.09 -7.66
N ARG A 63 10.96 -7.17 -8.96
CA ARG A 63 12.23 -7.74 -9.40
C ARG A 63 13.41 -6.81 -9.15
N GLN A 64 13.21 -5.50 -9.28
CA GLN A 64 14.24 -4.50 -9.00
C GLN A 64 14.57 -4.42 -7.50
N ARG A 65 13.57 -4.58 -6.63
CA ARG A 65 13.76 -4.58 -5.18
C ARG A 65 14.51 -5.82 -4.62
N ARG A 66 14.65 -6.87 -5.43
CA ARG A 66 15.35 -8.12 -5.06
C ARG A 66 16.84 -8.14 -5.41
N LYS A 67 17.33 -7.13 -6.15
CA LYS A 67 18.75 -6.90 -6.39
C LYS A 67 19.28 -5.88 -5.40
#